data_AF-A0A6N3EE16-F1
#
_entry.id   AF-A0A6N3EE16-F1
#
_cell.length_a   1.000
_cell.length_b   1.000
_cell.length_c   1.000
_cell.angle_alpha   90.00
_cell.angle_beta   90.00
_cell.angle_gamma   90.00
#
_symmetry.space_group_name_H-M   'P 1'
#
loop_
_entity.id
_entity.type
_entity.pdbx_description
1 polymer ?
#
loop_
_entity_poly.entity_id
_entity_poly.type
_entity_poly.pdbx_seq_one_letter_code
_entity_poly.pdbx_strand_id
1 'polypeptide(L)'
;MLGTYHAGERVATHRLLPSCVANSCSTDPAHMPEAFLEHEWDDVRIKRWALEIGPDCAAVIHRMFDRAKIKEQAYNPALSVPSLSKKYGRERLEAACAHALPRLASLRYKLLKAILDSGLGRGQNSVKKAPSSEPAPRGHVRGADCYKD
;
A
#
# COMPACT_ATOMS: atom_id res chain seq x y z
N MET A 1 16.73 -23.10 5.88
CA MET A 1 15.56 -23.71 5.21
C MET A 1 14.59 -24.14 6.31
N LEU A 2 13.29 -23.96 6.12
CA LEU A 2 12.24 -24.38 7.06
C LEU A 2 11.50 -25.59 6.49
N GLY A 3 11.26 -26.62 7.28
CA GLY A 3 10.43 -27.77 6.91
C GLY A 3 9.10 -27.72 7.64
N THR A 4 8.01 -28.00 6.94
CA THR A 4 6.69 -28.25 7.53
C THR A 4 6.45 -29.75 7.60
N TYR A 5 5.93 -30.22 8.73
CA TYR A 5 5.71 -31.64 9.00
C TYR A 5 4.26 -31.85 9.43
N HIS A 6 3.67 -32.96 9.01
CA HIS A 6 2.35 -33.42 9.44
C HIS A 6 2.45 -34.90 9.77
N ALA A 7 2.00 -35.29 10.97
CA ALA A 7 2.11 -36.67 11.48
C ALA A 7 3.53 -37.28 11.42
N GLY A 8 4.57 -36.47 11.59
CA GLY A 8 5.97 -36.92 11.54
C GLY A 8 6.57 -37.00 10.14
N GLU A 9 5.77 -36.87 9.08
CA GLU A 9 6.24 -36.81 7.70
C GLU A 9 6.44 -35.37 7.23
N ARG A 10 7.47 -35.12 6.42
CA ARG A 10 7.76 -33.79 5.90
C ARG A 10 6.87 -33.50 4.69
N VAL A 11 5.99 -32.52 4.83
CA VAL A 11 5.02 -32.14 3.79
C VAL A 11 5.60 -31.14 2.80
N ALA A 12 6.36 -30.14 3.28
CA ALA A 12 6.99 -29.17 2.40
C ALA A 12 8.27 -28.55 2.98
N THR A 13 9.12 -28.00 2.10
CA THR A 13 10.34 -27.27 2.48
C THR A 13 10.37 -25.89 1.85
N HIS A 14 10.64 -24.88 2.66
CA HIS A 14 10.70 -23.48 2.26
C HIS A 14 12.10 -22.91 2.46
N ARG A 15 12.60 -22.19 1.45
CA ARG A 15 13.85 -21.45 1.60
C ARG A 15 13.62 -20.26 2.53
N LEU A 16 14.58 -20.04 3.43
CA LEU A 16 14.61 -18.82 4.23
C LEU A 16 15.02 -17.67 3.34
N LEU A 17 14.45 -16.49 3.58
CA LEU A 17 14.94 -15.26 2.97
C LEU A 17 16.37 -14.98 3.46
N PRO A 18 17.21 -14.31 2.65
CA PRO A 18 18.56 -13.91 3.07
C PRO A 18 18.52 -13.09 4.36
N SER A 19 19.56 -13.19 5.19
CA SER A 19 19.64 -12.47 6.48
C SER A 19 19.62 -10.95 6.35
N CYS A 20 19.96 -10.42 5.17
CA CYS A 20 19.87 -8.98 4.87
C CYS A 20 18.43 -8.50 4.62
N VAL A 21 17.44 -9.40 4.50
CA VAL A 21 16.05 -9.06 4.22
C VAL A 21 15.23 -9.09 5.51
N ALA A 22 14.74 -7.93 5.94
CA ALA A 22 13.84 -7.80 7.09
C ALA A 22 12.38 -7.56 6.65
N ASN A 23 11.43 -8.00 7.48
CA ASN A 23 9.98 -7.73 7.34
C ASN A 23 9.38 -8.09 5.97
N SER A 24 9.89 -9.15 5.35
CA SER A 24 9.41 -9.63 4.06
C SER A 24 8.88 -11.05 4.17
N CYS A 25 7.87 -11.36 3.38
CA CYS A 25 7.33 -12.71 3.25
C CYS A 25 7.62 -13.26 1.86
N SER A 26 7.85 -14.56 1.77
CA SER A 26 7.97 -15.29 0.51
C SER A 26 7.03 -16.48 0.55
N THR A 27 6.20 -16.61 -0.47
CA THR A 27 5.30 -17.74 -0.66
C THR A 27 5.76 -18.50 -1.90
N ASP A 28 5.79 -19.83 -1.81
CA ASP A 28 6.04 -20.67 -2.98
C ASP A 28 4.83 -20.60 -3.93
N PRO A 29 5.00 -20.24 -5.21
CA PRO A 29 3.90 -20.22 -6.17
C PRO A 29 3.13 -21.54 -6.26
N ALA A 30 3.80 -22.69 -6.07
CA ALA A 30 3.16 -24.00 -6.12
C ALA A 30 2.16 -24.23 -4.98
N HIS A 31 2.22 -23.44 -3.90
CA HIS A 31 1.29 -23.51 -2.78
C HIS A 31 0.19 -22.45 -2.84
N MET A 32 0.10 -21.67 -3.92
CA MET A 32 -0.98 -20.70 -4.09
C MET A 32 -2.30 -21.46 -4.38
N PRO A 33 -3.34 -21.35 -3.54
CA PRO A 33 -4.61 -22.03 -3.78
C PRO A 33 -5.33 -21.44 -4.99
N GLU A 34 -5.99 -22.27 -5.80
CA GLU A 34 -6.77 -21.83 -6.97
C GLU A 34 -7.94 -20.91 -6.59
N ALA A 35 -8.60 -21.16 -5.46
CA ALA A 35 -9.66 -20.30 -4.94
C ALA A 35 -9.20 -18.85 -4.68
N PHE A 36 -7.90 -18.61 -4.56
CA PHE A 36 -7.33 -17.28 -4.40
C PHE A 36 -7.18 -16.53 -5.73
N LEU A 37 -7.30 -17.23 -6.86
CA LEU A 37 -7.30 -16.67 -8.21
C LEU A 37 -8.67 -16.08 -8.58
N GLU A 38 -9.76 -16.61 -8.01
CA GLU A 38 -11.09 -16.03 -8.16
C GLU A 38 -11.26 -14.85 -7.21
N HIS A 39 -11.34 -13.64 -7.76
CA HIS A 39 -11.49 -12.42 -6.99
C HIS A 39 -12.78 -11.68 -7.37
N GLU A 40 -13.47 -11.15 -6.36
CA GLU A 40 -14.69 -10.35 -6.54
C GLU A 40 -14.43 -9.05 -7.34
N TRP A 41 -13.19 -8.56 -7.30
CA TRP A 41 -12.77 -7.30 -7.90
C TRP A 41 -11.89 -7.52 -9.13
N ASP A 42 -12.18 -6.75 -10.17
CA ASP A 42 -11.53 -6.81 -11.48
C ASP A 42 -10.69 -5.54 -11.72
N ASP A 43 -9.47 -5.73 -12.25
CA ASP A 43 -8.54 -4.64 -12.52
C ASP A 43 -9.09 -3.66 -13.56
N VAL A 44 -9.87 -4.13 -14.53
CA VAL A 44 -10.50 -3.29 -15.54
C VAL A 44 -11.50 -2.33 -14.90
N ARG A 45 -12.32 -2.81 -13.96
CA ARG A 45 -13.30 -1.99 -13.23
C ARG A 45 -12.60 -0.93 -12.38
N ILE A 46 -11.55 -1.31 -11.67
CA ILE A 46 -10.78 -0.39 -10.81
C ILE A 46 -10.12 0.71 -11.65
N LYS A 47 -9.49 0.35 -12.78
CA LYS A 47 -8.88 1.32 -13.69
C LYS A 47 -9.91 2.27 -14.30
N ARG A 48 -11.10 1.77 -14.64
CA ARG A 48 -12.21 2.61 -15.15
C ARG A 48 -12.64 3.66 -14.13
N TRP A 49 -12.85 3.29 -12.87
CA TRP A 49 -13.18 4.26 -11.81
C TRP A 49 -12.09 5.31 -11.59
N ALA A 50 -10.83 4.93 -11.77
CA ALA A 50 -9.71 5.87 -11.73
C ALA A 50 -9.82 6.93 -12.83
N LEU A 51 -10.11 6.48 -14.06
CA LEU A 51 -10.26 7.34 -15.24
C LEU A 51 -11.47 8.28 -15.11
N GLU A 52 -12.55 7.85 -14.46
CA GLU A 52 -13.71 8.70 -14.15
C GLU A 52 -13.40 9.85 -13.19
N ILE A 53 -12.33 9.73 -12.41
CA ILE A 53 -11.81 10.82 -11.55
C ILE A 53 -10.88 11.71 -12.37
N GLY A 54 -9.92 11.10 -13.09
CA GLY A 54 -9.04 11.80 -14.01
C GLY A 54 -7.78 11.02 -14.40
N PRO A 55 -7.01 11.53 -15.38
CA PRO A 55 -5.82 10.86 -15.91
C PRO A 55 -4.71 10.65 -14.89
N ASP A 56 -4.46 11.59 -13.98
CA ASP A 56 -3.42 11.48 -12.96
C ASP A 56 -3.81 10.44 -11.91
N CYS A 57 -5.08 10.42 -11.48
CA CYS A 57 -5.58 9.37 -10.60
C CYS A 57 -5.43 7.98 -11.24
N ALA A 58 -5.71 7.85 -12.54
CA ALA A 58 -5.48 6.60 -13.27
C ALA A 58 -3.99 6.21 -13.29
N ALA A 59 -3.08 7.15 -13.57
CA ALA A 59 -1.65 6.90 -13.56
C ALA A 59 -1.14 6.42 -12.19
N VAL A 60 -1.69 6.95 -11.08
CA VAL A 60 -1.39 6.45 -9.73
C VAL A 60 -1.80 4.99 -9.58
N ILE A 61 -3.02 4.63 -9.99
CA ILE A 61 -3.52 3.25 -9.89
C ILE A 61 -2.68 2.31 -10.76
N HIS A 62 -2.33 2.70 -11.99
CA HIS A 62 -1.43 1.92 -12.84
C HIS A 62 -0.11 1.62 -12.15
N ARG A 63 0.54 2.63 -11.56
CA ARG A 63 1.79 2.45 -10.81
C ARG A 63 1.65 1.52 -9.60
N MET A 64 0.48 1.48 -8.97
CA MET A 64 0.20 0.55 -7.87
C MET A 64 0.11 -0.90 -8.36
N PHE A 65 -0.51 -1.13 -9.52
CA PHE A 65 -0.55 -2.44 -10.17
C PHE A 65 0.83 -2.89 -10.65
N ASP A 66 1.62 -2.00 -11.27
CA ASP A 66 2.96 -2.33 -11.78
C ASP A 66 3.93 -2.77 -10.67
N ARG A 67 3.72 -2.29 -9.44
CA ARG A 67 4.53 -2.65 -8.27
C ARG A 67 4.08 -3.96 -7.61
N ALA A 68 2.88 -4.45 -7.92
CA ALA A 68 2.35 -5.64 -7.30
C ALA A 68 2.93 -6.91 -7.94
N LYS A 69 3.31 -7.90 -7.12
CA LYS A 69 3.84 -9.17 -7.64
C LYS A 69 2.75 -9.99 -8.34
N ILE A 70 1.54 -9.91 -7.81
CA ILE A 70 0.31 -10.44 -8.38
C ILE A 70 -0.72 -9.30 -8.39
N LYS A 71 -1.61 -9.26 -9.37
CA LYS A 71 -2.54 -8.14 -9.56
C LYS A 71 -3.46 -7.96 -8.35
N GLU A 72 -3.82 -9.07 -7.71
CA GLU A 72 -4.71 -9.17 -6.56
C GLU A 72 -4.18 -8.41 -5.34
N GLN A 73 -2.84 -8.30 -5.19
CA GLN A 73 -2.22 -7.50 -4.13
C GLN A 73 -2.47 -6.00 -4.28
N ALA A 74 -2.77 -5.52 -5.50
CA ALA A 74 -3.04 -4.12 -5.76
C ALA A 74 -4.52 -3.76 -5.61
N TYR A 75 -5.46 -4.71 -5.59
CA TYR A 75 -6.90 -4.40 -5.60
C TYR A 75 -7.34 -3.54 -4.42
N ASN A 76 -7.14 -4.00 -3.18
CA ASN A 76 -7.53 -3.24 -2.00
C ASN A 76 -6.81 -1.87 -1.90
N PRO A 77 -5.48 -1.80 -2.10
CA PRO A 77 -4.79 -0.52 -2.18
C PRO A 77 -5.36 0.41 -3.27
N ALA A 78 -5.60 -0.07 -4.47
CA ALA A 78 -6.09 0.74 -5.59
C ALA A 78 -7.52 1.22 -5.34
N LEU A 79 -8.41 0.36 -4.84
CA LEU A 79 -9.79 0.71 -4.46
C LEU A 79 -9.86 1.80 -3.38
N SER A 80 -8.88 1.83 -2.48
CA SER A 80 -8.84 2.85 -1.44
C SER A 80 -8.63 4.27 -1.99
N VAL A 81 -8.03 4.44 -3.17
CA VAL A 81 -7.74 5.76 -3.75
C VAL A 81 -9.02 6.46 -4.24
N PRO A 82 -9.86 5.86 -5.12
CA PRO A 82 -11.14 6.45 -5.51
C PRO A 82 -12.07 6.75 -4.35
N SER A 83 -12.00 5.99 -3.25
CA SER A 83 -12.84 6.23 -2.07
C SER A 83 -12.59 7.59 -1.41
N LEU A 84 -11.40 8.17 -1.57
CA LEU A 84 -11.08 9.52 -1.09
C LEU A 84 -11.91 10.59 -1.80
N SER A 85 -12.35 10.35 -3.04
CA SER A 85 -13.16 11.29 -3.81
C SER A 85 -14.50 11.60 -3.11
N LYS A 86 -15.04 10.64 -2.36
CA LYS A 86 -16.28 10.82 -1.58
C LYS A 86 -16.14 11.88 -0.49
N LYS A 87 -14.95 12.03 0.09
CA LYS A 87 -14.68 12.97 1.19
C LYS A 87 -14.11 14.30 0.70
N TYR A 88 -13.20 14.27 -0.28
CA TYR A 88 -12.45 15.45 -0.70
C TYR A 88 -12.91 16.03 -2.05
N GLY A 89 -13.78 15.32 -2.78
CA GLY A 89 -14.17 15.66 -4.15
C GLY A 89 -13.22 15.09 -5.21
N ARG A 90 -13.73 14.94 -6.44
CA ARG A 90 -12.97 14.39 -7.57
C ARG A 90 -11.83 15.30 -8.02
N GLU A 91 -12.11 16.59 -8.23
CA GLU A 91 -11.11 17.57 -8.69
C GLU A 91 -9.92 17.70 -7.74
N ARG A 92 -10.18 17.73 -6.43
CA ARG A 92 -9.13 17.85 -5.42
C ARG A 92 -8.28 16.58 -5.30
N LEU A 93 -8.91 15.42 -5.47
CA LEU A 93 -8.18 14.15 -5.52
C LEU A 93 -7.27 14.10 -6.75
N GLU A 94 -7.76 14.53 -7.91
CA GLU A 94 -6.98 14.57 -9.14
C GLU A 94 -5.77 15.50 -9.02
N ALA A 95 -5.96 16.72 -8.51
CA ALA A 95 -4.86 17.65 -8.26
C ALA A 95 -3.81 17.10 -7.26
N ALA A 96 -4.26 16.35 -6.25
CA ALA A 96 -3.35 15.69 -5.31
C ALA A 96 -2.56 14.54 -5.97
N CYS A 97 -3.19 13.76 -6.85
CA CYS A 97 -2.54 12.72 -7.64
C CYS A 97 -1.47 13.32 -8.58
N ALA A 98 -1.81 14.38 -9.31
CA ALA A 98 -0.90 15.15 -10.16
C ALA A 98 0.34 15.63 -9.39
N HIS A 99 0.10 16.16 -8.18
CA HIS A 99 1.15 16.62 -7.28
C HIS A 99 2.04 15.47 -6.75
N ALA A 100 1.47 14.29 -6.53
CA ALA A 100 2.17 13.16 -5.90
C ALA A 100 3.02 12.34 -6.89
N LEU A 101 2.54 12.14 -8.11
CA LEU A 101 3.15 11.31 -9.15
C LEU A 101 4.66 11.56 -9.39
N PRO A 102 5.12 12.81 -9.58
CA PRO A 102 6.54 13.07 -9.86
C PRO A 102 7.43 12.95 -8.62
N ARG A 103 6.86 13.08 -7.42
CA ARG A 103 7.63 13.18 -6.17
C ARG A 103 7.87 11.86 -5.46
N LEU A 104 7.02 10.86 -5.71
CA LEU A 104 6.90 9.70 -4.84
C LEU A 104 6.96 8.41 -5.64
N ALA A 105 7.89 7.53 -5.24
CA ALA A 105 8.07 6.24 -5.89
C ALA A 105 6.96 5.23 -5.55
N SER A 106 6.36 5.36 -4.36
CA SER A 106 5.32 4.46 -3.85
C SER A 106 4.15 5.29 -3.35
N LEU A 107 3.04 5.19 -4.05
CA LEU A 107 1.81 5.92 -3.73
C LEU A 107 0.87 4.97 -2.99
N ARG A 108 0.52 5.35 -1.77
CA ARG A 108 -0.40 4.62 -0.91
C ARG A 108 -1.46 5.58 -0.38
N TYR A 109 -2.60 5.03 0.01
CA TYR A 109 -3.71 5.76 0.63
C TYR A 109 -3.28 6.79 1.67
N LYS A 110 -2.44 6.39 2.65
CA LYS A 110 -2.01 7.26 3.76
C LYS A 110 -1.31 8.52 3.27
N LEU A 111 -0.55 8.41 2.18
CA LEU A 111 0.22 9.49 1.62
C LEU A 111 -0.67 10.47 0.85
N LEU A 112 -1.57 9.95 0.00
CA LEU A 112 -2.56 10.78 -0.69
C LEU A 112 -3.47 11.49 0.31
N LYS A 113 -3.91 10.78 1.36
CA LYS A 113 -4.68 11.37 2.45
C LYS A 113 -3.90 12.48 3.16
N ALA A 114 -2.60 12.31 3.41
CA ALA A 114 -1.78 13.37 4.02
C ALA A 114 -1.63 14.60 3.10
N ILE A 115 -1.48 14.42 1.79
CA ILE A 115 -1.45 15.52 0.80
C ILE A 115 -2.80 16.25 0.76
N LEU A 116 -3.89 15.50 0.82
CA LEU A 116 -5.25 16.06 0.87
C LEU A 116 -5.51 16.82 2.17
N ASP A 117 -5.12 16.26 3.32
CA ASP A 117 -5.29 16.87 4.64
C ASP A 117 -4.45 18.15 4.79
N SER A 118 -3.21 18.16 4.28
CA SER A 118 -2.33 19.35 4.27
C SER A 118 -2.79 20.45 3.32
N GLY A 119 -3.76 20.18 2.43
CA GLY A 119 -4.31 21.18 1.53
C GLY A 119 -3.40 21.56 0.36
N LEU A 120 -2.31 20.81 0.15
CA LEU A 120 -1.33 21.03 -0.94
C LEU A 120 -1.94 20.85 -2.34
N GLY A 121 -3.10 20.21 -2.46
CA GLY A 121 -3.85 20.06 -3.71
C GLY A 121 -4.73 21.26 -4.08
N ARG A 122 -4.81 22.31 -3.24
CA ARG A 122 -5.38 23.61 -3.63
C ARG A 122 -4.23 24.41 -4.24
N GLY A 123 -4.38 24.82 -5.50
CA GLY A 123 -3.33 25.43 -6.32
C GLY A 123 -2.30 26.25 -5.54
N GLN A 124 -1.03 26.01 -5.87
CA GLN A 124 0.13 26.69 -5.31
C GLN A 124 -0.07 28.21 -5.32
N ASN A 125 -0.42 28.78 -4.17
CA ASN A 125 -0.27 30.20 -3.83
C ASN A 125 -0.41 30.38 -2.33
N SER A 126 0.53 29.79 -1.57
CA SER A 126 0.97 30.36 -0.30
C SER A 126 2.21 29.61 0.17
N VAL A 127 3.37 30.24 -0.02
CA VAL A 127 4.56 29.96 0.78
C VAL A 127 4.18 30.25 2.23
N LYS A 128 3.90 29.20 3.02
CA LYS A 128 3.86 29.29 4.48
C LYS A 128 4.67 28.15 5.07
N LYS A 129 5.89 28.55 5.44
CA LYS A 129 6.87 27.97 6.37
C LYS A 129 6.37 26.76 7.18
N ALA A 130 7.10 25.65 7.07
CA ALA A 130 6.94 24.47 7.89
C ALA A 130 7.11 24.81 9.40
N PRO A 131 6.29 24.25 10.29
CA PRO A 131 6.72 24.01 11.66
C PRO A 131 7.48 22.68 11.71
N SER A 132 8.73 22.74 12.16
CA SER A 132 9.53 21.59 12.55
C SER A 132 8.83 20.83 13.68
N SER A 133 8.23 19.68 13.38
CA SER A 133 7.80 18.73 14.41
C SER A 133 8.94 17.73 14.65
N GLU A 134 9.50 17.75 15.85
CA GLU A 134 10.47 16.74 16.29
C GLU A 134 9.90 15.32 16.16
N PRO A 135 10.73 14.31 15.86
CA PRO A 135 10.27 12.94 15.75
C PRO A 135 9.88 12.41 17.14
N ALA A 136 8.58 12.20 17.35
CA ALA A 136 8.09 11.48 18.53
C ALA A 136 8.76 10.10 18.64
N PRO A 137 9.17 9.65 19.84
CA PRO A 137 9.82 8.36 20.03
C PRO A 137 8.85 7.24 19.63
N ARG A 138 9.19 6.53 18.54
CA ARG A 138 8.44 5.35 18.09
C ARG A 138 9.02 4.11 18.75
N GLY A 139 8.42 3.71 19.87
CA GLY A 139 8.66 2.41 20.48
C GLY A 139 7.84 2.25 21.75
N HIS A 140 6.91 1.30 21.77
CA HIS A 140 6.33 0.83 23.03
C HIS A 140 7.29 -0.24 23.59
N VAL A 141 8.15 0.17 24.52
CA VAL A 141 8.95 -0.80 25.29
C VAL A 141 8.02 -1.41 26.33
N ARG A 142 7.76 -2.72 26.22
CA ARG A 142 7.10 -3.46 27.30
C ARG A 142 8.11 -3.65 28.43
N GLY A 143 7.72 -3.32 29.66
CA GLY A 143 8.59 -3.38 30.83
C GLY A 143 9.08 -4.79 31.14
N ALA A 144 10.21 -4.88 31.85
CA ALA A 144 10.83 -6.15 32.26
C ALA A 144 9.90 -7.06 33.07
N ASP A 145 8.81 -6.51 33.62
CA ASP A 145 7.77 -7.28 34.33
C ASP A 145 6.98 -8.24 33.43
N CYS A 146 7.08 -8.15 32.10
CA CYS A 146 6.46 -9.12 31.18
C CYS A 146 7.19 -10.48 31.09
N TYR A 147 8.32 -10.66 31.77
CA TYR A 147 9.12 -11.91 31.77
C TYR A 147 9.28 -12.51 33.17
N LYS A 148 8.50 -12.07 34.14
CA LYS A 148 8.48 -12.69 35.46
C LYS A 148 7.47 -13.84 35.41
N ASP A 149 8.00 -15.05 35.26
CA ASP A 149 7.36 -16.30 35.67
C ASP A 149 7.39 -16.43 37.20
#